data_AF-A0A2V9QHQ3-F1
#
_entry.id   AF-A0A2V9QHQ3-F1
#
_cell.length_a   1.000
_cell.length_b   1.000
_cell.length_c   1.000
_cell.angle_alpha   90.00
_cell.angle_beta   90.00
_cell.angle_gamma   90.00
#
_symmetry.space_group_name_H-M   'P 1'
#
loop_
_entity.id
_entity.type
_entity.pdbx_description
1 polymer ?
#
loop_
_entity_poly.entity_id
_entity_poly.type
_entity_poly.pdbx_seq_one_letter_code
_entity_poly.pdbx_strand_id
1 'polypeptide(L)'
;MAIQVVDISTLHVSIIPGSENLYSPRWSPDGRHLAALPEYSKKPVALPEYSKKLVLFDFKTGKWSDWINEPEAIGFPTWSRDGNYVYYDTISTDHPTFRRVKVGQTRSELVLDLKDLRRYGAGAGAGLVGAWSGLAPDGSALFVRDLSTDEIYSLDLELP
;
A
#
# COMPACT_ATOMS: atom_id res chain seq x y z
N MET A 1 4.82 3.16 16.37
CA MET A 1 3.43 3.19 15.89
C MET A 1 2.81 1.81 16.14
N ALA A 2 1.49 1.68 16.29
CA ALA A 2 0.82 0.38 16.42
C ALA A 2 -0.57 0.44 15.75
N ILE A 3 -1.14 -0.72 15.41
CA ILE A 3 -2.46 -0.79 14.81
C ILE A 3 -3.51 -0.84 15.93
N GLN A 4 -4.41 0.15 15.92
CA GLN A 4 -5.53 0.25 16.83
C GLN A 4 -6.83 -0.11 16.15
N VAL A 5 -7.75 -0.72 16.90
CA VAL A 5 -9.12 -1.02 16.48
C VAL A 5 -10.06 -0.24 17.38
N VAL A 6 -11.04 0.42 16.76
CA VAL A 6 -12.10 1.13 17.47
C VAL A 6 -13.39 0.37 17.24
N ASP A 7 -14.02 -0.09 18.31
CA ASP A 7 -15.41 -0.52 18.27
C ASP A 7 -16.30 0.73 18.17
N ILE A 8 -16.97 0.91 17.04
CA ILE A 8 -17.74 2.13 16.76
C ILE A 8 -18.97 2.24 17.66
N SER A 9 -19.51 1.12 18.13
CA SER A 9 -20.72 1.11 18.96
C SER A 9 -20.45 1.54 20.40
N THR A 10 -19.27 1.19 20.92
CA THR A 10 -18.87 1.46 22.31
C THR A 10 -17.82 2.56 22.42
N LEU A 11 -17.23 2.98 21.30
CA LEU A 11 -16.05 3.84 21.21
C LEU A 11 -14.82 3.28 21.95
N HIS A 12 -14.85 1.99 22.29
CA HIS A 12 -13.74 1.34 22.95
C HIS A 12 -12.59 1.12 21.97
N VAL A 13 -11.38 1.48 22.38
CA VAL A 13 -10.15 1.34 21.59
C VAL A 13 -9.32 0.19 22.13
N SER A 14 -8.91 -0.71 21.26
CA SER A 14 -7.96 -1.78 21.57
C SER A 14 -6.79 -1.77 20.58
N ILE A 15 -5.72 -2.50 20.91
CA ILE A 15 -4.53 -2.65 20.07
C ILE A 15 -4.51 -4.07 19.52
N ILE A 16 -4.18 -4.23 18.24
CA ILE A 16 -3.87 -5.56 17.69
C ILE A 16 -2.55 -6.03 18.31
N PRO A 17 -2.52 -7.16 19.04
CA PRO A 17 -1.31 -7.65 19.69
C PRO A 17 -0.15 -7.85 18.69
N GLY A 18 1.06 -7.43 19.04
CA GLY A 18 2.24 -7.61 18.19
C GLY A 18 2.28 -6.70 16.96
N SER A 19 1.46 -5.64 16.90
CA SER A 19 1.39 -4.72 15.76
C SER A 19 2.36 -3.53 15.87
N GLU A 20 3.30 -3.56 16.80
CA GLU A 20 4.31 -2.53 16.96
C GLU A 20 5.11 -2.34 15.68
N ASN A 21 5.23 -1.09 15.25
CA ASN A 21 5.90 -0.67 14.01
C ASN A 21 5.27 -1.29 12.75
N LEU A 22 3.96 -1.59 12.75
CA LEU A 22 3.21 -1.94 11.56
C LEU A 22 2.33 -0.76 11.09
N TYR A 23 2.11 -0.66 9.78
CA TYR A 23 1.29 0.38 9.16
C TYR A 23 0.50 -0.13 7.94
N SER A 24 -0.36 0.74 7.40
CA SER A 24 -1.26 0.43 6.27
C SER A 24 -2.11 -0.84 6.45
N PRO A 25 -2.84 -1.00 7.57
CA PRO A 25 -3.65 -2.19 7.82
C PRO A 25 -4.76 -2.38 6.77
N ARG A 26 -5.03 -3.63 6.40
CA ARG A 26 -6.11 -4.05 5.49
C ARG A 26 -6.78 -5.33 6.00
N TRP A 27 -8.03 -5.22 6.41
CA TRP A 27 -8.84 -6.37 6.83
C TRP A 27 -9.26 -7.21 5.62
N SER A 28 -9.17 -8.54 5.74
CA SER A 28 -9.83 -9.42 4.78
C SER A 28 -11.35 -9.24 4.86
N PRO A 29 -12.08 -9.43 3.75
CA PRO A 29 -13.54 -9.22 3.73
C PRO A 29 -14.31 -10.08 4.73
N ASP A 30 -13.79 -11.26 5.07
CA ASP A 30 -14.36 -12.19 6.06
C ASP A 30 -13.92 -11.89 7.50
N GLY A 31 -13.07 -10.88 7.73
CA GLY A 31 -12.54 -10.51 9.03
C GLY A 31 -11.52 -11.50 9.62
N ARG A 32 -11.17 -12.57 8.91
CA ARG A 32 -10.26 -13.61 9.42
C ARG A 32 -8.81 -13.15 9.51
N HIS A 33 -8.39 -12.26 8.60
CA HIS A 33 -7.00 -11.83 8.50
C HIS A 33 -6.85 -10.31 8.47
N LEU A 34 -5.69 -9.85 8.91
CA LEU A 34 -5.24 -8.46 8.74
C LEU A 34 -3.88 -8.44 8.06
N ALA A 35 -3.82 -7.87 6.86
CA ALA A 35 -2.55 -7.61 6.20
C ALA A 35 -1.99 -6.25 6.65
N ALA A 36 -0.67 -6.15 6.82
CA ALA A 36 0.00 -4.91 7.18
C ALA A 36 1.43 -4.86 6.63
N LEU A 37 2.01 -3.67 6.61
CA LEU A 37 3.39 -3.43 6.20
C LEU A 37 4.23 -3.12 7.45
N PRO A 38 5.37 -3.81 7.66
CA PRO A 38 6.32 -3.42 8.69
C PRO A 38 7.02 -2.11 8.34
N GLU A 39 7.10 -1.18 9.28
CA GLU A 39 7.88 0.05 9.15
C GLU A 39 9.35 -0.33 8.90
N TYR A 40 9.95 0.24 7.85
CA TYR A 40 11.36 0.02 7.57
C TYR A 40 12.20 0.84 8.56
N SER A 41 13.24 0.23 9.12
CA SER A 41 14.01 0.78 10.23
C SER A 41 14.61 2.17 9.93
N LYS A 42 14.45 3.08 10.90
CA LYS A 42 14.98 4.45 10.97
C LYS A 42 16.49 4.52 10.68
N LYS A 43 16.89 4.62 9.42
CA LYS A 43 18.14 5.29 9.05
C LYS A 43 17.81 6.72 8.64
N PRO A 44 18.63 7.71 8.98
CA PRO A 44 18.52 9.03 8.38
C PRO A 44 18.91 8.91 6.91
N VAL A 45 17.93 8.62 6.06
CA VAL A 45 18.05 8.65 4.60
C VAL A 45 17.22 9.82 4.09
N ALA A 46 17.71 10.45 3.02
CA ALA A 46 17.11 11.63 2.42
C ALA A 46 15.72 11.38 1.80
N LEU A 47 15.26 10.12 1.75
CA LEU A 47 13.96 9.71 1.21
C LEU A 47 13.31 8.67 2.14
N PRO A 48 11.97 8.64 2.24
CA PRO A 48 11.26 7.63 3.02
C PRO A 48 11.50 6.23 2.43
N GLU A 49 12.04 5.33 3.24
CA GLU A 49 12.13 3.91 2.89
C GLU A 49 10.80 3.22 3.23
N TYR A 50 10.19 2.62 2.21
CA TYR A 50 8.93 1.88 2.35
C TYR A 50 9.20 0.38 2.54
N SER A 51 8.26 -0.32 3.19
CA SER A 51 8.41 -1.75 3.45
C SER A 51 8.47 -2.55 2.17
N LYS A 52 9.36 -3.55 2.14
CA LYS A 52 9.37 -4.61 1.12
C LYS A 52 8.63 -5.87 1.57
N LYS A 53 8.13 -5.86 2.81
CA LYS A 53 7.47 -6.99 3.44
C LYS A 53 5.97 -6.76 3.55
N LEU A 54 5.20 -7.82 3.33
CA LEU A 54 3.80 -7.91 3.71
C LEU A 54 3.70 -8.96 4.81
N VAL A 55 3.10 -8.58 5.94
CA VAL A 55 2.82 -9.50 7.06
C VAL A 55 1.31 -9.73 7.15
N LEU A 56 0.94 -10.89 7.68
CA LEU A 56 -0.45 -11.31 7.83
C LEU A 56 -0.71 -11.74 9.26
N PHE A 57 -1.76 -11.20 9.89
CA PHE A 57 -2.28 -11.67 11.15
C PHE A 57 -3.46 -12.60 10.92
N ASP A 58 -3.51 -13.75 11.60
CA ASP A 58 -4.69 -14.63 11.62
C ASP A 58 -5.42 -14.48 12.97
N PHE A 59 -6.62 -13.91 12.96
CA PHE A 59 -7.43 -13.70 14.17
C PHE A 59 -7.86 -14.99 14.86
N LYS A 60 -7.90 -16.11 14.14
CA LYS A 60 -8.19 -17.43 14.72
C LYS A 60 -7.07 -17.91 15.62
N THR A 61 -5.83 -17.60 15.26
CA THR A 61 -4.65 -18.08 16.00
C THR A 61 -3.98 -17.01 16.86
N GLY A 62 -4.27 -15.74 16.60
CA GLY A 62 -3.66 -14.60 17.28
C GLY A 62 -2.19 -14.41 16.91
N LYS A 63 -1.77 -14.80 15.70
CA LYS A 63 -0.35 -14.79 15.29
C LYS A 63 -0.13 -13.99 14.01
N TRP A 64 0.99 -13.28 13.98
CA TRP A 64 1.56 -12.69 12.78
C TRP A 64 2.49 -13.68 12.07
N SER A 65 2.51 -13.61 10.75
CA SER A 65 3.47 -14.32 9.90
C SER A 65 4.10 -13.37 8.88
N ASP A 66 5.41 -13.49 8.68
CA ASP A 66 6.10 -12.98 7.51
C ASP A 66 5.54 -13.68 6.27
N TRP A 67 4.81 -12.95 5.42
CA TRP A 67 4.05 -13.57 4.35
C TRP A 67 4.71 -13.39 2.99
N ILE A 68 5.05 -12.16 2.61
CA ILE A 68 5.73 -11.84 1.35
C ILE A 68 6.92 -10.92 1.60
N ASN A 69 7.97 -11.14 0.81
CA ASN A 69 9.15 -10.28 0.75
C ASN A 69 9.48 -10.02 -0.72
N GLU A 70 9.32 -8.77 -1.16
CA GLU A 70 9.58 -8.33 -2.53
C GLU A 70 10.98 -7.73 -2.68
N PRO A 71 11.54 -7.68 -3.90
CA PRO A 71 12.78 -6.94 -4.14
C PRO A 71 12.57 -5.42 -4.04
N GLU A 72 11.40 -4.93 -4.41
CA GLU A 72 10.97 -3.54 -4.35
C GLU A 72 10.03 -3.28 -3.17
N ALA A 73 9.77 -2.01 -2.87
CA ALA A 73 8.84 -1.66 -1.82
C ALA A 73 7.38 -1.94 -2.23
N ILE A 74 6.54 -2.27 -1.26
CA ILE A 74 5.13 -2.61 -1.42
C ILE A 74 4.26 -1.41 -1.07
N GLY A 75 3.39 -1.03 -2.01
CA GLY A 75 2.45 0.08 -1.87
C GLY A 75 1.00 -0.34 -2.02
N PHE A 76 0.10 0.39 -1.37
CA PHE A 76 -1.35 0.34 -1.58
C PHE A 76 -1.98 -1.06 -1.54
N PRO A 77 -1.73 -1.87 -0.49
CA PRO A 77 -2.33 -3.20 -0.42
C PRO A 77 -3.86 -3.13 -0.40
N THR A 78 -4.52 -4.07 -1.07
CA THR A 78 -5.98 -4.21 -1.09
C THR A 78 -6.39 -5.67 -1.24
N TRP A 79 -7.47 -6.08 -0.57
CA TRP A 79 -7.98 -7.44 -0.66
C TRP A 79 -8.89 -7.61 -1.88
N SER A 80 -8.83 -8.79 -2.49
CA SER A 80 -9.90 -9.23 -3.39
C SER A 80 -11.20 -9.40 -2.62
N ARG A 81 -12.33 -9.22 -3.31
CA ARG A 81 -13.67 -9.31 -2.71
C ARG A 81 -13.96 -10.68 -2.08
N ASP A 82 -13.41 -11.74 -2.66
CA ASP A 82 -13.53 -13.11 -2.16
C ASP A 82 -12.55 -13.45 -1.03
N GLY A 83 -11.66 -12.51 -0.64
CA GLY A 83 -10.67 -12.70 0.41
C GLY A 83 -9.54 -13.68 0.07
N ASN A 84 -9.45 -14.15 -1.18
CA ASN A 84 -8.44 -15.13 -1.57
C ASN A 84 -7.09 -14.50 -1.91
N TYR A 85 -7.06 -13.21 -2.26
CA TYR A 85 -5.87 -12.51 -2.71
C TYR A 85 -5.68 -11.16 -2.03
N VAL A 86 -4.42 -10.76 -1.89
CA VAL A 86 -4.02 -9.36 -1.64
C VAL A 86 -3.28 -8.86 -2.86
N TYR A 87 -3.74 -7.73 -3.41
CA TYR A 87 -3.12 -7.00 -4.50
C TYR A 87 -2.32 -5.83 -3.94
N TYR A 88 -1.27 -5.42 -4.63
CA TYR A 88 -0.42 -4.29 -4.27
C TYR A 88 0.46 -3.85 -5.44
N ASP A 89 1.05 -2.67 -5.29
CA ASP A 89 2.01 -2.12 -6.23
C ASP A 89 3.44 -2.37 -5.75
N THR A 90 4.37 -2.56 -6.69
CA THR A 90 5.78 -2.26 -6.42
C THR A 90 6.02 -0.76 -6.64
N ILE A 91 6.60 -0.12 -5.64
CA ILE A 91 6.83 1.33 -5.54
C ILE A 91 8.32 1.62 -5.32
N SER A 92 8.72 2.89 -5.48
CA SER A 92 10.12 3.34 -5.36
C SER A 92 11.08 2.56 -6.28
N THR A 93 10.63 2.33 -7.52
CA THR A 93 11.36 1.61 -8.58
C THR A 93 11.03 2.22 -9.93
N ASP A 94 11.95 2.12 -10.91
CA ASP A 94 11.74 2.56 -12.29
C ASP A 94 10.86 1.57 -13.09
N HIS A 95 10.58 0.40 -12.53
CA HIS A 95 9.72 -0.62 -13.11
C HIS A 95 8.59 -1.00 -12.14
N PRO A 96 7.64 -0.09 -11.89
CA PRO A 96 6.51 -0.38 -11.01
C PRO A 96 5.61 -1.45 -11.63
N THR A 97 5.08 -2.34 -10.80
CA THR A 97 4.21 -3.45 -11.21
C THR A 97 3.02 -3.56 -10.29
N PHE A 98 1.90 -4.03 -10.83
CA PHE A 98 0.75 -4.45 -10.05
C PHE A 98 0.81 -5.96 -9.86
N ARG A 99 0.84 -6.40 -8.60
CA ARG A 99 1.04 -7.80 -8.22
C ARG A 99 -0.10 -8.26 -7.33
N ARG A 100 -0.21 -9.58 -7.18
CA ARG A 100 -1.10 -10.19 -6.18
C ARG A 100 -0.46 -11.41 -5.54
N VAL A 101 -0.88 -11.73 -4.33
CA VAL A 101 -0.53 -12.98 -3.65
C VAL A 101 -1.80 -13.67 -3.19
N LYS A 102 -1.87 -15.00 -3.37
CA LYS A 102 -2.97 -15.82 -2.84
C LYS A 102 -2.72 -16.18 -1.37
N VAL A 103 -3.74 -16.10 -0.53
CA VAL A 103 -3.67 -16.60 0.86
C VAL A 103 -3.24 -18.08 0.86
N GLY A 104 -2.27 -18.42 1.71
CA GLY A 104 -1.67 -19.75 1.79
C GLY A 104 -0.53 -20.00 0.81
N GLN A 105 -0.24 -19.06 -0.10
CA GLN A 105 0.97 -19.08 -0.93
C GLN A 105 1.98 -18.05 -0.41
N THR A 106 3.27 -18.26 -0.68
CA THR A 106 4.37 -17.39 -0.24
C THR A 106 5.08 -16.70 -1.39
N ARG A 107 4.48 -16.74 -2.59
CA ARG A 107 5.00 -16.09 -3.80
C ARG A 107 3.89 -15.27 -4.44
N SER A 108 4.27 -14.11 -4.94
CA SER A 108 3.38 -13.21 -5.67
C SER A 108 3.40 -13.51 -7.16
N GLU A 109 2.28 -13.18 -7.80
CA GLU A 109 2.05 -13.22 -9.23
C GLU A 109 2.08 -11.79 -9.78
N LEU A 110 2.75 -11.60 -10.92
CA LEU A 110 2.63 -10.36 -11.70
C LEU A 110 1.25 -10.33 -12.36
N VAL A 111 0.53 -9.22 -12.21
CA VAL A 111 -0.76 -8.99 -12.88
C VAL A 111 -0.59 -8.01 -14.04
N LEU A 112 0.14 -6.90 -13.82
CA LEU A 112 0.33 -5.85 -14.82
C LEU A 112 1.67 -5.14 -14.64
N ASP A 113 2.33 -4.80 -15.74
CA ASP A 113 3.46 -3.86 -15.78
C ASP A 113 2.91 -2.42 -15.81
N LEU A 114 3.37 -1.56 -14.90
CA LEU A 114 2.88 -0.18 -14.75
C LEU A 114 3.83 0.85 -15.36
N LYS A 115 4.94 0.45 -16.01
CA LYS A 115 5.95 1.38 -16.54
C LYS A 115 5.39 2.42 -17.51
N ASP A 116 4.40 2.04 -18.33
CA ASP A 116 3.82 2.89 -19.37
C ASP A 116 2.59 3.67 -18.87
N LEU A 117 2.18 3.44 -17.62
CA LEU A 117 1.07 4.15 -17.00
C LEU A 117 1.60 5.46 -16.40
N ARG A 118 1.21 6.59 -16.99
CA ARG A 118 1.47 7.92 -16.40
C ARG A 118 0.63 8.06 -15.12
N ARG A 119 1.25 7.85 -13.97
CA ARG A 119 0.61 7.97 -12.65
C ARG A 119 1.04 9.26 -11.96
N TYR A 120 0.10 9.85 -11.24
CA TYR A 120 0.34 11.08 -10.49
C TYR A 120 1.40 10.85 -9.41
N GLY A 121 2.41 11.71 -9.33
CA GLY A 121 3.49 11.59 -8.35
C GLY A 121 4.54 10.51 -8.65
N ALA A 122 4.53 9.91 -9.84
CA ALA A 122 5.54 8.92 -10.27
C ALA A 122 6.94 9.53 -10.57
N GLY A 123 7.10 10.85 -10.47
CA GLY A 123 8.38 11.53 -10.57
C GLY A 123 9.14 11.57 -9.25
N ALA A 124 10.47 11.55 -9.31
CA ALA A 124 11.43 11.42 -8.19
C ALA A 124 11.37 12.49 -7.08
N GLY A 125 10.41 13.43 -7.11
CA GLY A 125 10.30 14.52 -6.13
C GLY A 125 8.96 14.64 -5.38
N ALA A 126 7.88 14.01 -5.87
CA ALA A 126 6.52 14.26 -5.32
C ALA A 126 6.08 13.25 -4.23
N GLY A 127 6.86 12.19 -4.02
CA GLY A 127 6.47 11.09 -3.14
C GLY A 127 5.28 10.29 -3.71
N LEU A 128 4.93 9.19 -3.07
CA LEU A 128 3.85 8.29 -3.50
C LEU A 128 2.44 8.86 -3.27
N VAL A 129 2.32 10.17 -3.07
CA VAL A 129 1.05 10.84 -2.78
C VAL A 129 0.22 10.87 -4.06
N GLY A 130 -0.87 10.10 -4.09
CA GLY A 130 -1.85 10.12 -5.19
C GLY A 130 -1.67 9.04 -6.26
N ALA A 131 -0.57 8.29 -6.27
CA ALA A 131 -0.39 7.13 -7.14
C ALA A 131 -1.16 5.89 -6.64
N TRP A 132 -2.39 6.01 -6.13
CA TRP A 132 -3.12 4.88 -5.54
C TRP A 132 -3.57 3.86 -6.60
N SER A 133 -3.63 2.59 -6.21
CA SER A 133 -4.28 1.50 -6.94
C SER A 133 -5.29 0.77 -6.05
N GLY A 134 -6.31 0.20 -6.68
CA GLY A 134 -7.38 -0.50 -5.98
C GLY A 134 -8.09 -1.51 -6.87
N LEU A 135 -9.20 -2.06 -6.37
CA LEU A 135 -10.08 -2.93 -7.13
C LEU A 135 -11.48 -2.34 -7.16
N ALA A 136 -12.12 -2.40 -8.31
CA ALA A 136 -13.53 -2.12 -8.47
C ALA A 136 -14.40 -3.27 -7.89
N PRO A 137 -15.70 -3.06 -7.64
CA PRO A 137 -16.57 -4.08 -7.04
C PRO A 137 -16.70 -5.39 -7.81
N ASP A 138 -16.44 -5.35 -9.12
CA ASP A 138 -16.39 -6.50 -10.04
C ASP A 138 -15.04 -7.22 -10.05
N GLY A 139 -14.03 -6.70 -9.34
CA GLY A 139 -12.68 -7.24 -9.28
C GLY A 139 -11.71 -6.66 -10.31
N SER A 140 -12.16 -5.74 -11.18
CA SER A 140 -11.30 -5.05 -12.14
C SER A 140 -10.29 -4.15 -11.43
N ALA A 141 -9.06 -4.06 -11.93
CA ALA A 141 -8.03 -3.19 -11.36
C ALA A 141 -8.32 -1.71 -11.66
N LEU A 142 -8.18 -0.85 -10.65
CA LEU A 142 -8.37 0.59 -10.72
C LEU A 142 -7.05 1.31 -10.45
N PHE A 143 -6.70 2.28 -11.29
CA PHE A 143 -5.46 3.05 -11.16
C PHE A 143 -5.72 4.54 -11.31
N VAL A 144 -5.01 5.35 -10.51
CA VAL A 144 -4.92 6.79 -10.77
C VAL A 144 -4.04 7.03 -11.99
N ARG A 145 -4.61 7.70 -12.99
CA ARG A 145 -3.91 8.16 -14.19
C ARG A 145 -3.80 9.67 -14.12
N ASP A 146 -2.60 10.17 -14.39
CA ASP A 146 -2.34 11.59 -14.50
C ASP A 146 -2.49 12.06 -15.95
N LEU A 147 -3.37 13.04 -16.13
CA LEU A 147 -3.61 13.74 -17.38
C LEU A 147 -3.32 15.25 -17.23
N SER A 148 -2.64 15.63 -16.15
CA SER A 148 -2.21 17.00 -15.94
C SER A 148 -1.34 17.48 -17.11
N THR A 149 -1.45 18.77 -17.36
CA THR A 149 -0.52 19.50 -18.19
C THR A 149 0.28 20.40 -17.27
N ASP A 150 1.60 20.30 -17.35
CA ASP A 150 2.50 21.16 -16.59
C ASP A 150 2.91 22.31 -17.50
N GLU A 151 2.56 23.54 -17.13
CA GLU A 151 2.85 24.76 -17.88
C GLU A 151 3.75 25.69 -17.06
N ILE A 152 4.63 26.43 -17.75
CA ILE A 152 5.55 27.38 -17.11
C ILE A 152 4.98 28.79 -17.25
N TYR A 153 4.77 29.48 -16.14
CA TYR A 153 4.27 30.86 -16.10
C TYR A 153 5.32 31.79 -15.49
N SER A 154 5.40 33.02 -16.02
CA SER A 154 6.09 34.15 -15.39
C SER A 154 5.05 35.16 -14.89
N LEU A 155 5.28 35.73 -13.71
CA LEU A 155 4.46 36.81 -13.16
C LEU A 155 5.32 38.07 -13.04
N ASP A 156 4.99 39.09 -13.81
CA ASP A 156 5.52 40.43 -13.62
C ASP A 156 4.59 41.18 -12.66
N LEU A 157 5.11 41.60 -11.52
CA LEU A 157 4.37 42.31 -10.47
C LEU A 157 4.77 43.79 -10.47
N GLU A 158 3.86 44.66 -10.88
CA GLU A 158 4.00 46.10 -10.68
C GLU A 158 3.31 46.51 -9.37
N LEU A 159 4.07 47.06 -8.44
CA LEU A 159 3.57 47.65 -7.19
C LEU A 159 3.50 49.19 -7.33
N PRO A 160 2.59 49.87 -6.60
CA PRO A 160 2.43 51.33 -6.67
C PRO A 160 3.66 52.12 -6.22
#